data_AF-A0A9Q4CX69-F1
#
_entry.id   AF-A0A9Q4CX69-F1
#
_cell.length_a   1.000
_cell.length_b   1.000
_cell.length_c   1.000
_cell.angle_alpha   90.00
_cell.angle_beta   90.00
_cell.angle_gamma   90.00
#
_symmetry.space_group_name_H-M   'P 1'
#
loop_
_entity.id
_entity.type
_entity.pdbx_description
1 polymer ?
#
loop_
_entity_poly.entity_id
_entity_poly.type
_entity_poly.pdbx_seq_one_letter_code
_entity_poly.pdbx_strand_id
1 'polypeptide(L)'
;MDGDYFMRKGYAHLYDQHFDLAREAFLQAIACNPTNPDYYFHASVTLHRNGQLQEALTLAERAATLCPENDLYRQHREEVIASLLVEDAKHWLSKRRYEEALRCYAEAKMWDPLNEQASLGSEHLQSYGEEGI
;
A
#
# COMPACT_ATOMS: atom_id res chain seq x y z
N MET A 1 -16.75 -23.98 6.73
CA MET A 1 -16.36 -23.11 5.60
C MET A 1 -14.89 -22.82 5.78
N ASP A 2 -14.11 -22.93 4.72
CA ASP A 2 -12.65 -22.80 4.75
C ASP A 2 -12.23 -21.37 4.39
N GLY A 3 -11.09 -20.90 4.89
CA GLY A 3 -10.57 -19.56 4.59
C GLY A 3 -10.37 -19.36 3.09
N ASP A 4 -9.97 -20.42 2.37
CA ASP A 4 -9.75 -20.40 0.92
C ASP A 4 -11.04 -20.15 0.12
N TYR A 5 -12.20 -20.58 0.64
CA TYR A 5 -13.48 -20.26 0.02
C TYR A 5 -13.75 -18.75 0.09
N PHE A 6 -13.51 -18.15 1.24
CA PHE A 6 -13.68 -16.71 1.43
C PHE A 6 -12.66 -15.89 0.65
N MET A 7 -11.43 -16.39 0.48
CA MET A 7 -10.44 -15.79 -0.42
C MET A 7 -10.95 -15.73 -1.86
N ARG A 8 -11.44 -16.85 -2.40
CA ARG A 8 -12.00 -16.90 -3.76
C ARG A 8 -13.20 -15.97 -3.92
N LYS A 9 -14.07 -15.92 -2.91
CA LYS A 9 -15.21 -15.01 -2.88
C LYS A 9 -14.76 -13.54 -2.86
N GLY A 10 -13.74 -13.20 -2.08
CA GLY A 10 -13.15 -11.88 -2.04
C GLY A 10 -12.62 -11.43 -3.39
N TYR A 11 -11.89 -12.31 -4.08
CA TYR A 11 -11.40 -12.03 -5.43
C TYR A 11 -12.51 -11.89 -6.47
N ALA A 12 -13.57 -12.70 -6.39
CA ALA A 12 -14.72 -12.56 -7.28
C ALA A 12 -15.38 -11.19 -7.12
N HIS A 13 -15.63 -10.77 -5.87
CA HIS A 13 -16.18 -9.44 -5.60
C HIS A 13 -15.25 -8.31 -6.05
N LEU A 14 -13.93 -8.48 -5.90
CA LEU A 14 -12.94 -7.51 -6.40
C LEU A 14 -12.99 -7.38 -7.93
N TYR A 15 -13.09 -8.50 -8.65
CA TYR A 15 -13.21 -8.52 -10.10
C TYR A 15 -14.45 -7.75 -10.57
N ASP A 16 -15.55 -7.92 -9.84
CA ASP A 16 -16.81 -7.21 -10.07
C ASP A 16 -16.83 -5.78 -9.48
N GLN A 17 -15.71 -5.27 -8.96
CA GLN A 17 -15.57 -3.94 -8.32
C GLN A 17 -16.46 -3.71 -7.10
N HIS A 18 -16.95 -4.79 -6.47
CA HIS A 18 -17.70 -4.73 -5.21
C HIS A 18 -16.73 -4.73 -4.01
N PHE A 19 -16.03 -3.61 -3.81
CA PHE A 19 -14.95 -3.50 -2.82
C PHE A 19 -15.38 -3.80 -1.38
N ASP A 20 -16.57 -3.36 -0.96
CA ASP A 20 -17.07 -3.63 0.40
C ASP A 20 -17.28 -5.13 0.64
N LEU A 21 -17.86 -5.84 -0.32
CA LEU A 21 -18.08 -7.29 -0.26
C LEU A 21 -16.76 -8.06 -0.35
N ALA A 22 -15.81 -7.56 -1.15
CA ALA A 22 -14.48 -8.13 -1.23
C ALA A 22 -13.77 -8.05 0.13
N ARG A 23 -13.81 -6.88 0.78
CA ARG A 23 -13.27 -6.67 2.12
C ARG A 23 -13.91 -7.60 3.14
N GLU A 24 -15.23 -7.70 3.17
CA GLU A 24 -15.94 -8.59 4.10
C GLU A 24 -15.49 -10.05 3.92
N ALA A 25 -15.39 -10.50 2.67
CA ALA A 25 -14.92 -11.85 2.38
C ALA A 25 -13.48 -12.08 2.86
N PHE A 26 -12.56 -11.14 2.66
CA PHE A 26 -11.20 -11.27 3.20
C PHE A 26 -11.17 -11.30 4.74
N LEU A 27 -11.99 -10.50 5.42
CA LEU A 27 -12.11 -10.54 6.88
C LEU A 27 -12.64 -11.91 7.36
N GLN A 28 -13.57 -12.52 6.63
CA GLN A 28 -14.03 -13.88 6.93
C GLN A 28 -12.92 -14.92 6.72
N ALA A 29 -12.09 -14.77 5.67
CA ALA A 29 -10.93 -15.64 5.46
C ALA A 29 -9.94 -15.55 6.64
N ILE A 30 -9.62 -14.33 7.07
CA ILE A 30 -8.77 -14.06 8.24
C ILE A 30 -9.39 -14.65 9.51
N ALA A 31 -10.70 -14.52 9.72
CA ALA A 31 -11.39 -15.09 10.87
C ALA A 31 -11.32 -16.63 10.89
N CYS A 32 -11.31 -17.28 9.72
CA CYS A 32 -11.18 -18.73 9.60
C CYS A 32 -9.78 -19.22 9.99
N ASN A 33 -8.72 -18.49 9.62
CA ASN A 33 -7.35 -18.79 10.05
C ASN A 33 -6.55 -17.49 10.31
N PRO A 34 -6.58 -16.97 11.56
CA PRO A 34 -5.92 -15.70 11.89
C PRO A 34 -4.39 -15.75 11.87
N THR A 35 -3.81 -16.95 11.72
CA THR A 35 -2.36 -17.17 11.68
C THR A 35 -1.83 -17.38 10.27
N ASN A 36 -2.70 -17.40 9.26
CA ASN A 36 -2.27 -17.53 7.87
C ASN A 36 -1.86 -16.14 7.31
N PRO A 37 -0.56 -15.88 7.06
CA PRO A 37 -0.11 -14.60 6.53
C PRO A 37 -0.64 -14.30 5.12
N ASP A 38 -0.91 -15.32 4.29
CA ASP A 38 -1.40 -15.14 2.92
C ASP A 38 -2.74 -14.39 2.88
N TYR A 39 -3.62 -14.65 3.86
CA TYR A 39 -4.91 -13.99 3.92
C TYR A 39 -4.77 -12.49 4.17
N TYR A 40 -3.84 -12.09 5.05
CA TYR A 40 -3.54 -10.68 5.29
C TYR A 40 -2.85 -10.02 4.09
N PHE A 41 -1.90 -10.72 3.48
CA PHE A 41 -1.17 -10.23 2.31
C PHE A 41 -2.14 -9.94 1.15
N HIS A 42 -2.97 -10.91 0.78
CA HIS A 42 -3.90 -10.74 -0.33
C HIS A 42 -5.00 -9.71 -0.08
N ALA A 43 -5.48 -9.62 1.16
CA ALA A 43 -6.39 -8.57 1.58
C ALA A 43 -5.72 -7.19 1.48
N SER A 44 -4.47 -7.06 1.93
CA SER A 44 -3.67 -5.84 1.81
C SER A 44 -3.48 -5.41 0.36
N VAL A 45 -3.04 -6.32 -0.52
CA VAL A 45 -2.89 -6.06 -1.96
C VAL A 45 -4.18 -5.52 -2.57
N THR A 46 -5.32 -6.08 -2.16
CA THR A 46 -6.62 -5.62 -2.65
C THR A 46 -6.94 -4.20 -2.20
N LEU A 47 -6.77 -3.90 -0.90
CA LEU A 47 -7.04 -2.58 -0.35
C LEU A 47 -6.08 -1.52 -0.87
N HIS A 48 -4.82 -1.88 -1.09
CA HIS A 48 -3.80 -1.04 -1.70
C HIS A 48 -4.23 -0.59 -3.11
N ARG A 49 -4.66 -1.55 -3.95
CA ARG A 49 -5.17 -1.26 -5.29
C ARG A 49 -6.45 -0.43 -5.30
N ASN A 50 -7.24 -0.49 -4.22
CA ASN A 50 -8.44 0.33 -4.05
C ASN A 50 -8.16 1.71 -3.41
N GLY A 51 -6.89 2.06 -3.16
CA GLY A 51 -6.50 3.33 -2.54
C GLY A 51 -6.77 3.41 -1.02
N GLN A 52 -7.23 2.32 -0.38
CA GLN A 52 -7.41 2.24 1.07
C GLN A 52 -6.08 1.93 1.78
N LEU A 53 -5.10 2.82 1.57
CA LEU A 53 -3.70 2.59 1.91
C LEU A 53 -3.44 2.34 3.41
N GLN A 54 -4.16 3.03 4.30
CA GLN A 54 -3.97 2.88 5.75
C GLN A 54 -4.41 1.50 6.27
N GLU A 55 -5.56 1.00 5.78
CA GLU A 55 -6.02 -0.36 6.08
C GLU A 55 -5.09 -1.39 5.43
N ALA A 56 -4.66 -1.15 4.20
CA ALA A 56 -3.70 -1.99 3.50
C ALA A 56 -2.39 -2.15 4.29
N LEU A 57 -1.85 -1.06 4.85
CA LEU A 57 -0.62 -1.09 5.63
C LEU A 57 -0.78 -1.98 6.88
N THR A 58 -1.89 -1.83 7.59
CA THR A 58 -2.16 -2.62 8.81
C THR A 58 -2.15 -4.12 8.51
N LEU A 59 -2.74 -4.52 7.37
CA LEU A 59 -2.76 -5.92 6.94
C LEU A 59 -1.40 -6.39 6.43
N ALA A 60 -0.67 -5.56 5.68
CA ALA A 60 0.68 -5.88 5.21
C ALA A 60 1.65 -6.09 6.37
N GLU A 61 1.59 -5.22 7.38
CA GLU A 61 2.36 -5.36 8.62
C GLU A 61 2.04 -6.66 9.35
N ARG A 62 0.76 -7.05 9.37
CA ARG A 62 0.36 -8.31 9.99
C ARG A 62 0.93 -9.52 9.23
N ALA A 63 0.88 -9.52 7.90
CA ALA A 63 1.47 -10.57 7.07
C ALA A 63 3.00 -10.69 7.32
N ALA A 64 3.72 -9.56 7.27
CA ALA A 64 5.17 -9.51 7.51
C ALA A 64 5.54 -9.91 8.95
N THR A 65 4.70 -9.60 9.93
CA THR A 65 4.93 -10.01 11.33
C THR A 65 4.71 -11.52 11.52
N LEU A 66 3.72 -12.10 10.84
CA LEU A 66 3.41 -13.53 10.93
C LEU A 66 4.46 -14.40 10.21
N CYS A 67 5.10 -13.87 9.16
CA CYS A 67 6.19 -14.55 8.47
C CYS A 67 7.32 -13.58 8.10
N PRO A 68 8.22 -13.26 9.05
CA PRO A 68 9.29 -12.26 8.84
C PRO A 68 10.34 -12.64 7.80
N GLU A 69 10.53 -13.95 7.58
CA GLU A 69 11.48 -14.50 6.62
C GLU A 69 10.98 -14.47 5.17
N ASN A 70 9.69 -14.11 4.97
CA ASN A 70 9.13 -14.04 3.63
C ASN A 70 9.34 -12.64 3.03
N ASP A 71 10.33 -12.56 2.13
CA ASP A 71 10.67 -11.34 1.40
C ASP A 71 9.46 -10.72 0.69
N LEU A 72 8.52 -11.52 0.16
CA LEU A 72 7.35 -11.01 -0.55
C LEU A 72 6.46 -10.16 0.36
N TYR A 73 6.21 -10.59 1.60
CA TYR A 73 5.38 -9.81 2.52
C TYR A 73 6.09 -8.56 3.00
N ARG A 74 7.41 -8.64 3.20
CA ARG A 74 8.23 -7.48 3.56
C ARG A 74 8.23 -6.45 2.43
N GLN A 75 8.48 -6.87 1.19
CA GLN A 75 8.47 -6.01 0.01
C GLN A 75 7.11 -5.35 -0.18
N HIS A 76 6.02 -6.11 -0.10
CA HIS A 76 4.68 -5.54 -0.23
C HIS A 76 4.36 -4.52 0.87
N ARG A 77 4.81 -4.75 2.10
CA ARG A 77 4.70 -3.74 3.17
C ARG A 77 5.45 -2.45 2.80
N GLU A 78 6.66 -2.57 2.26
CA GLU A 78 7.48 -1.42 1.83
C GLU A 78 6.81 -0.65 0.67
N GLU A 79 6.24 -1.35 -0.31
CA GLU A 79 5.46 -0.76 -1.41
C GLU A 79 4.24 0.04 -0.91
N VAL A 80 3.53 -0.48 0.10
CA VAL A 80 2.38 0.21 0.70
C VAL A 80 2.84 1.47 1.46
N ILE A 81 3.97 1.40 2.18
CA ILE A 81 4.57 2.57 2.86
C ILE A 81 4.95 3.65 1.84
N ALA A 82 5.62 3.27 0.75
CA ALA A 82 5.97 4.21 -0.31
C ALA A 82 4.73 4.88 -0.91
N SER A 83 3.65 4.11 -1.13
CA SER A 83 2.38 4.64 -1.64
C SER A 83 1.73 5.64 -0.68
N LEU A 84 1.78 5.40 0.64
CA LEU A 84 1.28 6.35 1.64
C LEU A 84 2.08 7.66 1.62
N LEU A 85 3.40 7.56 1.57
CA LEU A 85 4.29 8.73 1.49
C LEU A 85 4.05 9.53 0.21
N VAL A 86 3.75 8.87 -0.91
CA VAL A 86 3.36 9.54 -2.16
C VAL A 86 2.04 10.30 -1.99
N GLU A 87 1.04 9.74 -1.32
CA GLU A 87 -0.22 10.46 -1.04
C GLU A 87 0.00 11.66 -0.09
N ASP A 88 0.83 11.50 0.93
CA ASP A 88 1.23 12.61 1.81
C ASP A 88 1.97 13.71 1.04
N ALA A 89 2.85 13.34 0.11
CA ALA A 89 3.54 14.27 -0.76
C ALA A 89 2.56 15.09 -1.61
N LYS A 90 1.58 14.43 -2.24
CA LYS A 90 0.52 15.08 -3.02
C LYS A 90 -0.32 16.01 -2.15
N HIS A 91 -0.61 15.62 -0.91
CA HIS A 91 -1.30 16.48 0.05
C HIS A 91 -0.50 17.73 0.38
N TRP A 92 0.81 17.61 0.62
CA TRP A 92 1.67 18.78 0.84
C TRP A 92 1.79 19.67 -0.40
N LEU A 93 1.85 19.09 -1.60
CA LEU A 93 1.80 19.84 -2.87
C LEU A 93 0.53 20.68 -3.00
N SER A 94 -0.62 20.13 -2.63
CA SER A 94 -1.90 20.87 -2.67
C SER A 94 -1.88 22.13 -1.78
N LYS A 95 -1.01 22.13 -0.75
CA LYS A 95 -0.79 23.24 0.18
C LYS A 95 0.41 24.11 -0.20
N ARG A 96 1.04 23.89 -1.35
CA ARG A 96 2.28 24.56 -1.82
C ARG A 96 3.45 24.41 -0.83
N ARG A 97 3.46 23.33 -0.06
CA ARG A 97 4.51 22.97 0.89
C ARG A 97 5.50 22.03 0.20
N TYR A 98 6.37 22.63 -0.63
CA TYR A 98 7.24 21.91 -1.57
C TYR A 98 8.37 21.14 -0.87
N GLU A 99 8.94 21.68 0.20
CA GLU A 99 10.01 21.00 0.94
C GLU A 99 9.49 19.72 1.60
N GLU A 100 8.30 19.79 2.19
CA GLU A 100 7.63 18.66 2.83
C GLU A 100 7.24 17.60 1.80
N ALA A 101 6.70 18.03 0.65
CA ALA A 101 6.42 17.11 -0.45
C ALA A 101 7.68 16.42 -0.97
N LEU A 102 8.79 17.16 -1.15
CA LEU A 102 10.07 16.61 -1.60
C LEU A 102 10.61 15.59 -0.59
N ARG A 103 10.51 15.86 0.72
CA ARG A 103 10.90 14.90 1.76
C ARG A 103 10.09 13.61 1.66
N CYS A 104 8.77 13.71 1.54
CA CYS A 104 7.91 12.54 1.40
C CYS A 104 8.25 11.72 0.13
N TYR A 105 8.47 12.37 -1.02
CA TYR A 105 8.90 11.65 -2.23
C TYR A 105 10.29 11.00 -2.08
N ALA A 106 11.24 11.68 -1.43
CA ALA A 106 12.57 11.12 -1.18
C ALA A 106 12.49 9.89 -0.25
N GLU A 107 11.69 9.96 0.80
CA GLU A 107 11.47 8.83 1.72
C GLU A 107 10.74 7.68 1.01
N ALA A 108 9.73 7.96 0.18
CA ALA A 108 9.04 6.93 -0.59
C ALA A 108 10.01 6.13 -1.48
N LYS A 109 10.99 6.79 -2.12
CA LYS A 109 12.04 6.14 -2.91
C LYS A 109 12.99 5.28 -2.10
N MET A 110 13.16 5.56 -0.81
CA MET A 110 13.96 4.70 0.07
C MET A 110 13.27 3.37 0.35
N TRP A 111 11.93 3.40 0.45
CA TRP A 111 11.11 2.20 0.67
C TRP A 111 10.84 1.42 -0.61
N ASP A 112 10.54 2.11 -1.70
CA ASP A 112 10.35 1.52 -3.04
C ASP A 112 11.09 2.37 -4.08
N PRO A 113 12.34 2.01 -4.42
CA PRO A 113 13.12 2.71 -5.44
C PRO A 113 12.50 2.67 -6.84
N LEU A 114 11.57 1.75 -7.10
CA LEU A 114 10.89 1.61 -8.38
C LEU A 114 9.57 2.39 -8.44
N ASN A 115 9.19 3.09 -7.36
CA ASN A 115 7.99 3.91 -7.34
C ASN A 115 8.11 5.08 -8.33
N GLU A 116 7.42 4.98 -9.46
CA GLU A 116 7.46 5.97 -10.54
C GLU A 116 6.97 7.34 -10.06
N GLN A 117 5.88 7.38 -9.28
CA GLN A 117 5.31 8.62 -8.79
C GLN A 117 6.28 9.34 -7.84
N ALA A 118 6.96 8.60 -6.98
CA ALA A 118 7.97 9.16 -6.09
C ALA A 118 9.18 9.70 -6.87
N SER A 119 9.62 8.97 -7.89
CA SER A 119 10.74 9.39 -8.75
C SER A 119 10.42 10.67 -9.50
N LEU A 120 9.32 10.70 -10.26
CA LEU A 120 8.88 11.87 -11.01
C LEU A 120 8.58 13.07 -10.09
N GLY A 121 7.92 12.84 -8.95
CA GLY A 121 7.61 13.88 -7.97
C GLY A 121 8.85 14.53 -7.38
N SER A 122 9.88 13.72 -7.07
CA SER A 122 11.16 14.21 -6.55
C SER A 122 11.93 15.04 -7.59
N GLU A 123 12.04 14.54 -8.83
CA GLU A 123 12.76 15.21 -9.92
C GLU A 123 12.10 16.54 -10.29
N HIS A 124 10.76 16.55 -10.37
CA HIS A 124 10.01 17.76 -10.65
C HIS A 124 10.33 18.86 -9.63
N LEU A 125 10.26 18.54 -8.33
CA LEU A 125 10.53 19.53 -7.27
C LEU A 125 11.98 19.98 -7.17
N GLN A 126 12.94 19.10 -7.51
CA GLN A 126 14.35 19.47 -7.57
C GLN A 126 14.61 20.51 -8.66
N SER A 127 13.97 20.38 -9.83
CA SER A 127 14.14 21.35 -10.93
C SER A 127 13.65 22.77 -10.58
N TYR A 128 12.58 22.92 -9.79
CA TYR A 128 12.12 24.23 -9.30
C TYR A 128 13.10 24.90 -8.34
N GLY A 129 13.89 24.12 -7.59
CA GLY A 129 14.91 24.64 -6.69
C GLY A 129 16.13 25.20 -7.44
N GLU A 130 16.41 24.69 -8.65
CA GLU A 130 17.55 25.10 -9.48
C GLU A 130 17.24 26.31 -10.36
N GLU A 131 15.99 26.50 -10.80
CA GLU A 131 15.56 27.64 -11.64
C GLU A 131 15.17 28.90 -10.84
N GLY A 132 15.21 28.82 -9.50
CA GLY A 132 14.72 29.86 -8.58
C GLY A 132 15.79 30.75 -7.93
N ILE A 133 17.01 30.83 -8.49
CA ILE A 133 18.11 31.67 -7.99
C ILE A 133 18.56 32.67 -9.05
#